data_AF-A0A3D5E9N3-F1
#
_entry.id   AF-A0A3D5E9N3-F1
#
_cell.length_a   1.000
_cell.length_b   1.000
_cell.length_c   1.000
_cell.angle_alpha   90.00
_cell.angle_beta   90.00
_cell.angle_gamma   90.00
#
_symmetry.space_group_name_H-M   'P 1'
#
loop_
_entity.id
_entity.type
_entity.pdbx_description
1 polymer ?
#
loop_
_entity_poly.entity_id
_entity_poly.type
_entity_poly.pdbx_seq_one_letter_code
_entity_poly.pdbx_strand_id
1 'polypeptide(L)'
;MDHPHRWSSIRPSRLHPNFGCGHIGGGRSDVDLERQEIRVRKSKGKRFRVIPMNATLVEVLSRHPRHIRSRYVFHNADGSPWKDVRKGFRSALDAAGLPTIRIHDMRHTFVSNLVMACVDLNAVKVLAGHQDTGTTMRYAHLAPGHLKASVG
;
A
#
# COMPACT_ATOMS: atom_id res chain seq x y z
N MET A 1 -10.64 -58.73 15.85
CA MET A 1 -10.77 -57.76 14.74
C MET A 1 -10.46 -56.40 15.32
N ASP A 2 -9.36 -55.82 14.84
CA ASP A 2 -8.59 -54.70 15.39
C ASP A 2 -9.30 -53.33 15.45
N HIS A 3 -8.92 -52.54 16.47
CA HIS A 3 -8.94 -51.07 16.53
C HIS A 3 -7.64 -50.50 15.89
N PRO A 4 -7.31 -49.17 15.81
CA PRO A 4 -8.05 -47.89 15.89
C PRO A 4 -7.55 -46.78 14.87
N HIS A 5 -8.09 -45.55 15.01
CA HIS A 5 -7.54 -44.22 14.63
C HIS A 5 -7.31 -43.81 13.15
N ARG A 6 -7.87 -42.65 12.74
CA ARG A 6 -7.06 -41.56 12.15
C ARG A 6 -7.77 -40.20 12.14
N TRP A 7 -7.28 -39.29 12.98
CA TRP A 7 -7.26 -37.87 12.63
C TRP A 7 -6.22 -37.68 11.52
N SER A 8 -6.59 -37.09 10.39
CA SER A 8 -5.61 -36.60 9.43
C SER A 8 -6.02 -35.24 8.88
N SER A 9 -5.13 -34.29 9.16
CA SER A 9 -5.06 -32.93 8.66
C SER A 9 -5.57 -32.72 7.24
N ILE A 10 -6.34 -31.66 7.04
CA ILE A 10 -6.38 -30.97 5.76
C ILE A 10 -5.82 -29.57 6.00
N ARG A 11 -4.50 -29.44 5.82
CA ARG A 11 -3.92 -28.17 5.41
C ARG A 11 -4.32 -27.96 3.95
N PRO A 12 -4.84 -26.79 3.54
CA PRO A 12 -4.66 -26.34 2.18
C PRO A 12 -3.47 -25.38 2.15
N SER A 13 -2.27 -25.95 2.19
CA SER A 13 -1.15 -25.35 1.47
C SER A 13 -1.38 -25.61 -0.02
N ARG A 14 -1.99 -24.67 -0.73
CA ARG A 14 -1.90 -24.59 -2.19
C ARG A 14 -1.53 -23.18 -2.61
N LEU A 15 -0.25 -23.07 -2.97
CA LEU A 15 0.19 -22.24 -4.08
C LEU A 15 -0.83 -22.34 -5.22
N HIS A 16 -1.52 -21.24 -5.52
CA HIS A 16 -2.18 -21.06 -6.80
C HIS A 16 -1.34 -20.07 -7.62
N PRO A 17 -0.74 -20.52 -8.75
CA PRO A 17 -0.18 -19.63 -9.76
C PRO A 17 -1.32 -18.99 -10.55
N ASN A 18 -1.00 -17.95 -11.33
CA ASN A 18 -1.83 -17.20 -12.31
C ASN A 18 -2.50 -15.92 -11.77
N PHE A 19 -2.42 -14.74 -12.41
CA PHE A 19 -1.74 -14.21 -13.60
C PHE A 19 -1.83 -12.66 -13.53
N GLY A 20 -1.02 -11.96 -14.33
CA GLY A 20 -1.54 -10.83 -15.11
C GLY A 20 -1.31 -9.40 -14.59
N CYS A 21 -0.50 -8.68 -15.35
CA CYS A 21 -0.33 -7.22 -15.48
C CYS A 21 -1.42 -6.31 -14.85
N GLY A 22 -0.99 -5.29 -14.09
CA GLY A 22 -1.74 -4.04 -13.91
C GLY A 22 -2.78 -3.94 -12.79
N HIS A 23 -2.92 -4.92 -11.89
CA HIS A 23 -3.96 -4.88 -10.85
C HIS A 23 -3.61 -3.96 -9.66
N ILE A 24 -4.44 -2.95 -9.41
CA ILE A 24 -4.42 -2.08 -8.20
C ILE A 24 -5.21 -2.74 -7.04
N GLY A 25 -5.54 -4.03 -7.15
CA GLY A 25 -6.29 -4.76 -6.14
C GLY A 25 -5.36 -5.46 -5.15
N GLY A 26 -4.96 -4.78 -4.09
CA GLY A 26 -4.46 -5.46 -2.89
C GLY A 26 -5.54 -6.43 -2.39
N GLY A 27 -5.15 -7.67 -2.08
CA GLY A 27 -6.07 -8.62 -1.48
C GLY A 27 -6.45 -8.12 -0.08
N ARG A 28 -7.64 -8.46 0.39
CA ARG A 28 -8.08 -8.13 1.76
C ARG A 28 -7.10 -8.64 2.83
N SER A 29 -6.49 -9.80 2.58
CA SER A 29 -5.44 -10.39 3.43
C SER A 29 -4.15 -9.57 3.48
N ASP A 30 -4.02 -8.54 2.64
CA ASP A 30 -2.86 -7.66 2.61
C ASP A 30 -3.06 -6.42 3.50
N VAL A 31 -4.25 -6.18 4.07
CA VAL A 31 -4.50 -5.10 5.04
C VAL A 31 -4.68 -5.68 6.43
N ASP A 32 -3.79 -5.31 7.35
CA ASP A 32 -3.80 -5.74 8.75
C ASP A 32 -4.09 -4.52 9.63
N LEU A 33 -5.35 -4.39 10.08
CA LEU A 33 -5.80 -3.24 10.87
C LEU A 33 -5.27 -3.28 12.31
N GLU A 34 -5.01 -4.48 12.86
CA GLU A 34 -4.46 -4.64 14.21
C GLU A 34 -2.99 -4.22 14.24
N ARG A 35 -2.21 -4.67 13.24
CA ARG A 35 -0.79 -4.29 13.10
C ARG A 35 -0.60 -2.94 12.41
N GLN A 36 -1.67 -2.32 11.92
CA GLN A 36 -1.67 -1.07 11.16
C GLN A 36 -0.74 -1.13 9.93
N GLU A 37 -0.77 -2.22 9.19
CA GLU A 37 0.15 -2.49 8.07
C GLU A 37 -0.57 -2.87 6.78
N ILE A 38 -0.03 -2.42 5.64
CA ILE A 38 -0.43 -2.89 4.30
C ILE A 38 0.73 -3.61 3.62
N ARG A 39 0.50 -4.85 3.18
CA ARG A 39 1.47 -5.68 2.46
C ARG A 39 1.32 -5.54 0.95
N VAL A 40 2.19 -4.78 0.31
CA VAL A 40 2.16 -4.62 -1.15
C VAL A 40 3.07 -5.66 -1.81
N ARG A 41 2.46 -6.56 -2.60
CA ARG A 41 3.16 -7.57 -3.40
C ARG A 41 3.49 -6.99 -4.78
N LYS A 42 4.72 -7.12 -5.26
CA LYS A 42 5.06 -6.78 -6.65
C LYS A 42 4.79 -7.97 -7.57
N SER A 43 4.17 -7.71 -8.72
CA SER A 43 3.80 -8.72 -9.73
C SER A 43 4.99 -9.31 -10.52
N LYS A 44 6.20 -8.77 -10.39
CA LYS A 44 7.41 -9.23 -11.10
C LYS A 44 8.64 -9.46 -10.22
N GLY A 45 8.47 -9.67 -8.91
CA GLY A 45 9.58 -10.04 -8.03
C GLY A 45 9.10 -10.54 -6.68
N LYS A 46 9.87 -11.44 -6.05
CA LYS A 46 9.60 -11.99 -4.70
C LYS A 46 9.67 -10.94 -3.57
N ARG A 47 9.83 -9.66 -3.89
CA ARG A 47 9.92 -8.58 -2.90
C ARG A 47 8.52 -8.06 -2.59
N PHE A 48 8.06 -8.32 -1.38
CA PHE A 48 6.96 -7.60 -0.76
C PHE A 48 7.51 -6.38 -0.02
N ARG A 49 6.66 -5.37 0.20
CA ARG A 49 6.94 -4.29 1.13
C ARG A 49 5.78 -4.12 2.08
N VAL A 50 6.10 -3.74 3.31
CA VAL A 50 5.14 -3.38 4.33
C VAL A 50 5.06 -1.86 4.38
N ILE A 51 3.85 -1.32 4.32
CA ILE A 51 3.57 0.11 4.42
C ILE A 51 2.80 0.32 5.73
N PRO A 52 3.37 1.00 6.74
CA PRO A 52 2.64 1.35 7.94
C PRO A 52 1.51 2.33 7.59
N MET A 53 0.37 2.18 8.26
CA MET A 53 -0.79 3.04 8.14
C MET A 53 -0.82 4.03 9.31
N ASN A 54 -1.21 5.27 9.03
CA ASN A 54 -1.55 6.21 10.09
C ASN A 54 -2.97 5.95 10.61
N ALA A 55 -3.31 6.56 11.75
CA ALA A 55 -4.61 6.40 12.39
C ALA A 55 -5.78 6.78 11.46
N THR A 56 -5.62 7.84 10.66
CA THR A 56 -6.64 8.29 9.70
C THR A 56 -6.95 7.21 8.66
N LEU A 57 -5.93 6.57 8.08
CA LEU A 57 -6.12 5.50 7.10
C LEU A 57 -6.75 4.26 7.73
N VAL A 58 -6.35 3.92 8.97
CA VAL A 58 -6.96 2.81 9.74
C VAL A 58 -8.45 3.07 9.96
N GLU A 59 -8.83 4.28 10.38
CA GLU A 59 -10.23 4.66 10.60
C GLU A 59 -11.04 4.55 9.30
N VAL A 60 -10.53 5.12 8.20
CA VAL A 60 -11.19 5.09 6.88
C VAL A 60 -11.38 3.65 6.40
N LEU A 61 -10.35 2.80 6.50
CA LEU A 61 -10.44 1.41 6.06
C LEU A 61 -11.32 0.55 6.97
N SER A 62 -11.38 0.86 8.27
CA SER A 62 -12.25 0.15 9.22
C SER A 62 -13.73 0.36 8.92
N ARG A 63 -14.09 1.54 8.41
CA ARG A 63 -15.47 1.87 7.97
C ARG A 63 -15.74 1.53 6.50
N HIS A 64 -14.74 1.06 5.76
CA HIS A 64 -14.90 0.81 4.33
C HIS A 64 -15.89 -0.36 4.08
N PRO A 65 -16.89 -0.19 3.20
CA PRO A 65 -17.86 -1.25 2.90
C PRO A 65 -17.20 -2.55 2.48
N ARG A 66 -17.79 -3.67 2.90
CA ARG A 66 -17.30 -5.03 2.59
C ARG A 66 -18.28 -5.71 1.65
N HIS A 67 -17.82 -6.19 0.52
CA HIS A 67 -18.60 -7.12 -0.29
C HIS A 67 -18.37 -8.58 0.15
N ILE A 68 -19.46 -9.31 0.38
CA ILE A 68 -19.42 -10.67 0.96
C ILE A 68 -18.67 -11.68 0.09
N ARG A 69 -18.69 -11.49 -1.24
CA ARG A 69 -18.01 -12.37 -2.21
C ARG A 69 -16.71 -11.79 -2.78
N SER A 70 -16.32 -10.57 -2.38
CA SER A 70 -15.10 -9.97 -2.91
C SER A 70 -13.92 -10.19 -1.97
N ARG A 71 -12.79 -10.57 -2.57
CA ARG A 71 -11.49 -10.65 -1.88
C ARG A 71 -10.71 -9.34 -1.92
N TYR A 72 -11.21 -8.31 -2.60
CA TYR A 72 -10.51 -7.04 -2.78
C TYR A 72 -10.99 -6.03 -1.74
N VAL A 73 -10.07 -5.15 -1.32
CA VAL A 73 -10.42 -4.02 -0.45
C VAL A 73 -11.30 -3.03 -1.21
N PHE A 74 -10.89 -2.67 -2.42
CA PHE A 74 -11.63 -1.77 -3.31
C PHE A 74 -12.30 -2.57 -4.43
N HIS A 75 -13.62 -2.52 -4.50
CA HIS A 75 -14.43 -3.30 -5.43
C HIS A 75 -15.63 -2.51 -5.97
N ASN A 76 -16.13 -2.93 -7.13
CA ASN A 76 -17.41 -2.48 -7.67
C ASN A 76 -18.57 -3.12 -6.91
N ALA A 77 -19.81 -2.69 -7.19
CA ALA A 77 -21.00 -3.22 -6.54
C ALA A 77 -21.19 -4.73 -6.73
N ASP A 78 -20.72 -5.29 -7.86
CA ASP A 78 -20.73 -6.72 -8.17
C ASP A 78 -19.59 -7.52 -7.49
N GLY A 79 -18.73 -6.85 -6.72
CA GLY A 79 -17.58 -7.43 -6.05
C GLY A 79 -16.33 -7.58 -6.92
N SER A 80 -16.38 -7.20 -8.20
CA SER A 80 -15.20 -7.16 -9.07
C SER A 80 -14.20 -6.07 -8.61
N PRO A 81 -12.89 -6.24 -8.82
CA PRO A 81 -11.89 -5.26 -8.39
C PRO A 81 -11.99 -3.95 -9.18
N TRP A 82 -11.65 -2.84 -8.53
CA TRP A 82 -11.39 -1.60 -9.26
C TRP A 82 -10.19 -1.78 -10.20
N LYS A 83 -10.39 -1.47 -11.48
CA LYS A 83 -9.33 -1.52 -12.50
C LYS A 83 -8.63 -0.18 -12.69
N ASP A 84 -9.34 0.91 -12.46
CA ASP A 84 -8.79 2.27 -12.54
C ASP A 84 -9.31 3.12 -11.38
N VAL A 85 -8.39 3.80 -10.70
CA VAL A 85 -8.65 4.70 -9.59
C VAL A 85 -8.79 6.17 -10.03
N ARG A 86 -8.40 6.51 -11.27
CA ARG A 86 -8.35 7.89 -11.77
C ARG A 86 -9.70 8.57 -11.76
N LYS A 87 -10.77 7.87 -12.15
CA LYS A 87 -12.12 8.42 -12.16
C LYS A 87 -12.57 8.78 -10.75
N GLY A 88 -12.44 7.85 -9.80
CA GLY A 88 -12.77 8.10 -8.40
C GLY A 88 -11.92 9.21 -7.78
N PHE A 89 -10.63 9.25 -8.09
CA PHE A 89 -9.73 10.31 -7.66
C PHE A 89 -10.16 11.68 -8.20
N ARG A 90 -10.54 11.75 -9.48
CA ARG A 90 -11.02 12.99 -10.09
C ARG A 90 -12.29 13.50 -9.40
N SER A 91 -13.26 12.62 -9.19
CA SER A 91 -14.49 12.96 -8.46
C SER A 91 -14.20 13.43 -7.02
N ALA A 92 -13.20 12.85 -6.36
CA ALA A 92 -12.80 13.28 -5.03
C ALA A 92 -12.17 14.68 -5.04
N LEU A 93 -11.36 15.03 -6.05
CA LEU A 93 -10.82 16.39 -6.22
C LEU A 93 -11.93 17.41 -6.45
N ASP A 94 -12.87 17.09 -7.36
CA ASP A 94 -13.98 17.97 -7.68
C ASP A 94 -14.88 18.20 -6.44
N ALA A 95 -15.17 17.14 -5.67
CA ALA A 95 -15.93 17.23 -4.42
C ALA A 95 -15.22 18.02 -3.32
N ALA A 96 -13.88 18.02 -3.32
CA ALA A 96 -13.07 18.81 -2.39
C ALA A 96 -12.82 20.25 -2.86
N GLY A 97 -13.31 20.64 -4.05
CA GLY A 97 -13.03 21.96 -4.63
C GLY A 97 -11.55 22.18 -4.98
N LEU A 98 -10.80 21.11 -5.22
CA LEU A 98 -9.37 21.15 -5.48
C LEU A 98 -9.06 21.20 -6.98
N PRO A 99 -7.94 21.82 -7.38
CA PRO A 99 -7.50 21.78 -8.77
C PRO A 99 -7.18 20.35 -9.20
N THR A 100 -7.16 20.15 -10.51
CA THR A 100 -6.76 18.87 -11.08
C THR A 100 -5.29 18.60 -10.80
N ILE A 101 -5.02 17.61 -9.97
CA ILE A 101 -3.68 17.04 -9.79
C ILE A 101 -3.65 15.59 -10.27
N ARG A 102 -2.45 15.06 -10.44
CA ARG A 102 -2.24 13.66 -10.81
C ARG A 102 -1.96 12.85 -9.55
N ILE A 103 -2.30 11.57 -9.57
CA ILE A 103 -2.06 10.66 -8.42
C ILE A 103 -0.57 10.60 -8.04
N HIS A 104 0.34 10.78 -9.00
CA HIS A 104 1.78 10.83 -8.70
C HIS A 104 2.18 12.09 -7.93
N ASP A 105 1.44 13.19 -8.06
CA ASP A 105 1.72 14.41 -7.29
C ASP A 105 1.53 14.17 -5.80
N MET A 106 0.55 13.35 -5.40
CA MET A 106 0.40 12.92 -4.00
C MET A 106 1.64 12.17 -3.49
N ARG A 107 2.25 11.32 -4.34
CA ARG A 107 3.50 10.63 -3.99
C ARG A 107 4.65 11.63 -3.84
N HIS A 108 4.72 12.63 -4.71
CA HIS A 108 5.73 13.68 -4.64
C HIS A 108 5.60 14.48 -3.35
N THR A 109 4.39 14.94 -3.01
CA THR A 109 4.12 15.66 -1.75
C THR A 109 4.45 14.80 -0.53
N PHE A 110 4.06 13.52 -0.53
CA PHE A 110 4.38 12.61 0.56
C PHE A 110 5.90 12.46 0.77
N VAL A 111 6.66 12.27 -0.30
CA VAL A 111 8.12 12.15 -0.23
C VAL A 111 8.75 13.46 0.25
N SER A 112 8.34 14.60 -0.31
CA SER A 112 8.84 15.91 0.13
C SER A 112 8.62 16.13 1.63
N ASN A 113 7.42 15.84 2.14
CA ASN A 113 7.08 16.01 3.56
C ASN A 113 7.96 15.15 4.46
N LEU A 114 8.23 13.89 4.09
CA LEU A 114 9.10 13.03 4.88
C LEU A 114 10.55 13.51 4.88
N VAL A 115 11.06 13.99 3.75
CA VAL A 115 12.43 14.50 3.66
C VAL A 115 12.58 15.81 4.45
N MET A 116 11.58 16.70 4.38
CA MET A 116 11.56 17.92 5.20
C MET A 116 11.47 17.61 6.70
N ALA A 117 10.84 16.50 7.08
CA ALA A 117 10.79 16.00 8.45
C ALA A 117 12.06 15.22 8.87
N CYS A 118 13.15 15.31 8.11
CA CYS A 118 14.43 14.62 8.36
C CYS A 118 14.34 13.09 8.45
N VAL A 119 13.35 12.48 7.79
CA VAL A 119 13.29 11.01 7.71
C VAL A 119 14.39 10.50 6.79
N ASP A 120 15.09 9.46 7.23
CA ASP A 120 16.16 8.81 6.47
C ASP A 120 15.74 8.48 5.02
N LEU A 121 16.58 8.85 4.05
CA LEU A 121 16.26 8.73 2.63
C LEU A 121 16.04 7.27 2.18
N ASN A 122 16.67 6.31 2.85
CA ASN A 122 16.45 4.90 2.55
C ASN A 122 15.06 4.44 3.05
N ALA A 123 14.67 4.88 4.25
CA ALA A 123 13.30 4.67 4.76
C ALA A 123 12.26 5.33 3.83
N VAL A 124 12.49 6.58 3.40
CA VAL A 124 11.61 7.28 2.44
C VAL A 124 11.51 6.51 1.12
N LYS A 125 12.62 5.99 0.59
CA LYS A 125 12.63 5.17 -0.64
C LYS A 125 11.74 3.93 -0.49
N VAL A 126 11.83 3.22 0.62
CA VAL A 126 11.04 2.00 0.88
C VAL A 126 9.54 2.33 0.96
N LEU A 127 9.17 3.37 1.73
CA LEU A 127 7.78 3.82 1.86
C LEU A 127 7.21 4.31 0.52
N ALA A 128 7.99 5.09 -0.24
CA ALA A 128 7.62 5.53 -1.58
C ALA A 128 7.63 4.39 -2.62
N GLY A 129 8.32 3.29 -2.36
CA GLY A 129 8.36 2.12 -3.25
C GLY A 129 9.18 2.34 -4.51
N HIS A 130 10.06 3.35 -4.49
CA HIS A 130 10.98 3.63 -5.58
C HIS A 130 11.96 2.46 -5.73
N GLN A 131 12.07 1.93 -6.94
CA GLN A 131 13.05 0.90 -7.26
C GLN A 131 14.46 1.47 -7.20
N ASP A 132 14.62 2.62 -7.83
CA ASP A 132 15.87 3.35 -7.89
C ASP A 132 15.93 4.45 -6.82
N THR A 133 17.06 4.53 -6.13
CA THR A 133 17.41 5.61 -5.21
C THR A 133 17.42 6.97 -5.91
N GLY A 134 17.77 7.03 -7.20
CA GLY A 134 17.81 8.28 -7.97
C GLY A 134 16.48 9.04 -7.98
N THR A 135 15.35 8.34 -7.88
CA THR A 135 14.02 8.98 -7.79
C THR A 135 13.81 9.69 -6.45
N THR A 136 14.31 9.12 -5.35
CA THR A 136 14.25 9.74 -4.01
C THR A 136 15.31 10.82 -3.83
N MET A 137 16.49 10.66 -4.42
CA MET A 137 17.58 11.65 -4.33
C MET A 137 17.22 13.03 -4.89
N ARG A 138 16.24 13.11 -5.80
CA ARG A 138 15.68 14.38 -6.27
C ARG A 138 15.16 15.26 -5.13
N TYR A 139 14.80 14.68 -3.99
CA TYR A 139 14.27 15.40 -2.83
C TYR A 139 15.32 15.72 -1.77
N ALA A 140 16.55 15.21 -1.87
CA ALA A 140 17.57 15.36 -0.83
C ALA A 140 17.86 16.82 -0.48
N HIS A 141 17.70 17.74 -1.45
CA HIS A 141 17.87 19.18 -1.25
C HIS A 141 16.81 19.82 -0.33
N LEU A 142 15.67 19.15 -0.11
CA LEU A 142 14.62 19.61 0.81
C LEU A 142 14.92 19.23 2.27
N ALA A 143 15.91 18.38 2.51
CA ALA A 143 16.31 18.06 3.87
C ALA A 143 16.84 19.35 4.53
N PRO A 144 16.35 19.72 5.72
CA PRO A 144 16.96 20.76 6.51
C PRO A 144 18.46 20.49 6.62
N GLY A 145 19.30 21.52 6.49
CA GLY A 145 20.75 21.38 6.49
C GLY A 145 21.23 20.70 7.76
N HIS A 146 21.49 19.38 7.70
CA HIS A 146 22.00 18.56 8.81
C HIS A 146 23.35 19.07 9.36
N LEU A 147 24.02 19.99 8.64
CA LEU A 147 25.26 20.62 9.06
C LEU A 147 25.16 21.44 10.36
N LYS A 148 23.97 21.89 10.79
CA LYS A 148 23.84 22.61 12.07
C LYS A 148 23.64 21.69 13.28
N ALA A 149 23.22 20.45 13.10
CA ALA A 149 22.92 19.53 14.21
C ALA A 149 24.06 18.54 14.53
N SER A 150 25.05 18.41 13.65
CA SER A 150 26.17 17.47 13.81
C SER A 150 27.45 18.11 14.37
N VAL A 151 27.43 19.41 14.68
CA VAL A 151 28.60 20.17 15.19
C VAL A 151 28.29 20.81 16.56
N GLY A 152 27.42 20.20 17.36
CA GLY A 152 27.06 20.64 18.71
C GLY A 152 27.26 19.53 19.73
#